data_AF-A0A3Q3KCK4-F1
#
_entry.id   AF-A0A3Q3KCK4-F1
#
_cell.length_a   1.000
_cell.length_b   1.000
_cell.length_c   1.000
_cell.angle_alpha   90.00
_cell.angle_beta   90.00
_cell.angle_gamma   90.00
#
_symmetry.space_group_name_H-M   'P 1'
#
loop_
_entity.id
_entity.type
_entity.pdbx_description
1 polymer ?
#
loop_
_entity_poly.entity_id
_entity_poly.type
_entity_poly.pdbx_seq_one_letter_code
_entity_poly.pdbx_strand_id
1 'polypeptide(L)'
;MFINFLNSVIVDLQRKNEELKIKLKKLALAEFNGVLKREKKATPRLFCDICDCFDLHDTEDCPTQAQSPDSIPHTTYHGNPADERPYCDICEAFGHTTESCNDDQTF
;
A
#
# COMPACT_ATOMS: atom_id res chain seq x y z
N MET A 1 64.99 2.23 25.04
CA MET A 1 64.54 2.99 23.85
C MET A 1 63.30 2.36 23.19
N PHE A 2 63.29 1.03 22.95
CA PHE A 2 62.19 0.31 22.26
C PHE A 2 60.84 0.30 23.02
N ILE A 3 60.85 0.13 24.35
CA ILE A 3 59.63 0.13 25.18
C ILE A 3 58.89 1.47 25.13
N ASN A 4 59.62 2.59 25.19
CA ASN A 4 59.02 3.92 25.12
C ASN A 4 58.40 4.21 23.74
N PHE A 5 59.01 3.69 22.67
CA PHE A 5 58.46 3.80 21.32
C PHE A 5 57.15 3.03 21.18
N LEU A 6 57.10 1.77 21.63
CA LEU A 6 55.87 0.98 21.60
C LEU A 6 54.76 1.62 22.45
N ASN A 7 55.09 2.12 23.64
CA ASN A 7 54.11 2.81 24.49
C ASN A 7 53.55 4.07 23.81
N SER A 8 54.38 4.84 23.11
CA SER A 8 53.91 5.99 22.32
C SER A 8 52.94 5.57 21.22
N VAL A 9 53.28 4.53 20.46
CA VAL A 9 52.43 4.03 19.37
C VAL A 9 51.12 3.46 19.90
N ILE A 10 51.15 2.75 21.02
CA ILE A 10 49.95 2.19 21.68
C ILE A 10 49.01 3.33 22.11
N VAL A 11 49.54 4.38 22.75
CA VAL A 11 48.74 5.54 23.17
C VAL A 11 48.14 6.27 21.97
N ASP A 12 48.90 6.46 20.89
CA ASP A 12 48.41 7.12 19.68
C ASP A 12 47.31 6.30 18.99
N LEU A 13 47.46 4.98 18.94
CA LEU A 13 46.43 4.08 18.39
C LEU A 13 45.18 4.05 19.24
N GLN A 14 45.30 4.02 20.57
CA GLN A 14 44.18 4.09 21.50
C GLN A 14 43.41 5.40 21.33
N ARG A 15 44.11 6.54 21.23
CA ARG A 15 43.49 7.85 20.97
C ARG A 15 42.70 7.85 19.66
N LYS A 16 43.30 7.36 18.57
CA LYS A 16 42.62 7.26 17.26
C LYS A 16 41.39 6.37 17.33
N ASN A 17 41.45 5.26 18.08
CA ASN A 17 40.31 4.37 18.25
C ASN A 17 39.14 5.07 18.97
N GLU A 18 39.42 5.82 20.03
CA GLU A 18 38.40 6.59 20.74
C GLU A 18 37.80 7.70 19.86
N GLU A 19 38.61 8.41 19.08
CA GLU A 19 38.12 9.40 18.12
C GLU A 19 37.19 8.78 17.06
N LEU A 20 37.54 7.60 16.53
CA LEU A 20 36.71 6.87 15.58
C LEU A 20 35.38 6.42 16.20
N LYS A 21 35.40 5.91 17.44
CA LYS A 21 34.18 5.56 18.17
C LYS A 21 33.26 6.78 18.36
N ILE A 22 33.82 7.94 18.69
CA ILE A 22 33.06 9.18 18.84
C ILE A 22 32.44 9.60 17.49
N LYS A 23 33.19 9.52 16.40
CA LYS A 23 32.66 9.82 15.05
C LYS A 23 31.53 8.88 14.65
N LEU A 24 31.67 7.57 14.91
CA LEU A 24 30.60 6.59 14.65
C LEU A 24 29.33 6.92 15.44
N LYS A 25 29.45 7.22 16.74
CA LYS A 25 28.30 7.62 17.57
C LYS A 25 27.63 8.88 17.03
N LYS A 26 28.40 9.87 16.58
CA LYS A 26 27.86 11.10 15.98
C LYS A 26 27.14 10.84 14.66
N LEU A 27 27.68 9.99 13.80
CA LEU A 27 27.04 9.61 12.54
C LEU A 27 25.72 8.86 12.78
N ALA A 28 25.72 7.89 13.70
CA ALA A 28 24.51 7.16 14.07
C ALA A 28 23.41 8.10 14.62
N LEU A 29 23.79 9.06 15.48
CA LEU A 29 22.85 10.07 15.98
C LEU A 29 22.38 11.04 14.89
N ALA A 30 23.23 11.39 13.92
CA ALA A 30 22.85 12.24 12.80
C ALA A 30 21.85 11.53 11.86
N GLU A 31 22.02 10.22 11.65
CA GLU A 31 21.09 9.40 10.88
C GLU A 31 19.71 9.31 11.58
N PHE A 32 19.68 9.05 12.89
CA PHE A 32 18.44 9.05 13.67
C PHE A 32 17.77 10.42 13.74
N ASN A 33 18.52 11.50 13.92
CA ASN A 33 17.96 12.87 13.92
C ASN A 33 17.46 13.30 12.54
N GLY A 34 18.05 12.76 11.45
CA GLY A 34 17.57 12.93 10.08
C GLY A 34 16.26 12.18 9.80
N VAL A 35 16.04 11.04 10.46
CA VAL A 35 14.77 10.28 10.41
C VAL A 35 13.67 10.98 11.21
N LEU A 36 13.96 11.47 12.43
CA LEU A 36 12.97 12.19 13.26
C LEU A 36 12.50 13.51 12.64
N LYS A 37 13.36 14.22 11.89
CA LYS A 37 12.96 15.44 11.16
C LYS A 37 12.28 15.17 9.81
N ARG A 38 12.30 13.93 9.32
CA ARG A 38 11.62 13.51 8.08
C ARG A 38 10.22 12.96 8.31
N GLU A 39 9.69 12.98 9.53
CA GLU A 39 8.28 12.71 9.80
C GLU A 39 7.36 13.91 9.51
N LYS A 40 7.63 14.68 8.45
CA LYS A 40 6.49 15.18 7.68
C LYS A 40 5.98 13.95 6.95
N LYS A 41 5.11 13.17 7.59
CA LYS A 41 4.36 12.08 6.96
C LYS A 41 3.85 12.65 5.65
N ALA A 42 4.54 12.32 4.55
CA ALA A 42 4.09 12.74 3.24
C ALA A 42 2.68 12.17 3.14
N THR A 43 1.71 13.03 2.87
CA THR A 43 0.32 12.60 2.71
C THR A 43 0.32 11.45 1.70
N PRO A 44 -0.30 10.29 2.02
CA PRO A 44 -0.41 9.19 1.07
C PRO A 44 -0.86 9.73 -0.28
N ARG A 45 -0.16 9.36 -1.35
CA ARG A 45 -0.56 9.79 -2.70
C ARG A 45 -1.90 9.15 -3.03
N LEU A 46 -2.83 9.97 -3.49
CA LEU A 46 -4.13 9.51 -3.96
C LEU A 46 -3.93 8.84 -5.33
N PHE A 47 -4.62 7.72 -5.58
CA PHE A 47 -4.60 7.01 -6.85
C PHE A 47 -6.02 6.55 -7.17
N CYS A 48 -6.43 6.75 -8.41
CA CYS A 48 -7.72 6.33 -8.94
C CYS A 48 -7.52 5.08 -9.81
N ASP A 49 -8.01 3.93 -9.36
CA ASP A 49 -7.92 2.67 -10.10
C ASP A 49 -8.84 2.63 -11.34
N ILE A 50 -9.86 3.50 -11.40
CA ILE A 50 -10.80 3.58 -12.53
C ILE A 50 -10.15 4.27 -13.74
N CYS A 51 -9.23 5.19 -13.48
CA CYS A 51 -8.71 6.14 -14.46
C CYS A 51 -7.18 6.17 -14.52
N ASP A 52 -6.50 5.29 -13.77
CA ASP A 52 -5.06 5.11 -13.72
C ASP A 52 -4.24 6.40 -13.54
N CYS A 53 -4.75 7.33 -12.72
CA CYS A 53 -4.08 8.61 -12.46
C CYS A 53 -3.73 8.79 -10.98
N PHE A 54 -2.57 9.42 -10.75
CA PHE A 54 -2.09 9.79 -9.42
C PHE A 54 -2.44 11.23 -9.08
N ASP A 55 -2.60 11.50 -7.79
CA ASP A 55 -2.65 12.82 -7.15
C ASP A 55 -3.82 13.74 -7.53
N LEU A 56 -4.75 13.28 -8.37
CA LEU A 56 -5.96 14.04 -8.74
C LEU A 56 -7.13 13.78 -7.80
N HIS A 57 -7.52 12.51 -7.67
CA HIS A 57 -8.61 12.01 -6.83
C HIS A 57 -8.33 10.55 -6.46
N ASP A 58 -9.05 10.00 -5.49
CA ASP A 58 -9.07 8.56 -5.24
C ASP A 58 -10.15 7.86 -6.08
N THR A 59 -10.30 6.55 -5.93
CA THR A 59 -11.31 5.78 -6.66
C THR A 59 -12.76 6.21 -6.34
N GLU A 60 -13.07 6.66 -5.12
CA GLU A 60 -14.43 7.01 -4.68
C GLU A 60 -14.92 8.34 -5.27
N ASP A 61 -14.00 9.28 -5.48
CA ASP A 61 -14.27 10.61 -6.05
C ASP A 61 -14.20 10.63 -7.58
N CYS A 62 -14.13 9.46 -8.23
CA CYS A 62 -13.96 9.40 -9.68
C CYS A 62 -15.21 9.89 -10.43
N PRO A 63 -15.09 10.89 -11.33
CA PRO A 63 -16.26 11.40 -12.07
C PRO A 63 -16.88 10.33 -12.99
N THR A 64 -16.09 9.34 -13.40
CA THR A 64 -16.57 8.16 -14.12
C THR A 64 -17.34 7.18 -13.24
N GLN A 65 -17.19 7.26 -11.90
CA GLN A 65 -18.02 6.51 -10.95
C GLN A 65 -19.43 7.13 -10.83
N ALA A 66 -19.55 8.45 -10.98
CA ALA A 66 -20.85 9.11 -11.01
C ALA A 66 -21.62 8.70 -12.27
N GLN A 67 -22.78 8.07 -12.08
CA GLN A 67 -23.68 7.82 -13.17
C GLN A 67 -24.08 9.14 -13.82
N SER A 68 -24.15 9.16 -15.16
CA SER A 68 -24.64 10.33 -15.88
C SER A 68 -26.05 10.70 -15.36
N PRO A 69 -26.38 11.99 -15.26
CA PRO A 69 -27.74 12.42 -14.91
C PRO A 69 -28.79 11.96 -15.94
N ASP A 70 -28.35 11.54 -17.14
CA ASP A 70 -29.17 10.90 -18.18
C ASP A 70 -29.23 9.36 -18.08
N SER A 71 -28.72 8.78 -16.99
CA SER A 71 -28.89 7.34 -16.76
C SER A 71 -30.36 7.02 -16.53
N ILE A 72 -30.83 5.96 -17.21
CA ILE A 72 -32.17 5.40 -17.01
C ILE A 72 -32.38 5.24 -15.50
N PRO A 73 -33.52 5.68 -14.93
CA PRO A 73 -33.79 5.49 -13.51
C PRO A 73 -33.51 4.03 -13.15
N HIS A 74 -32.70 3.81 -12.12
CA HIS A 74 -32.55 2.47 -11.55
C HIS A 74 -33.94 1.88 -11.36
N THR A 75 -34.07 0.59 -11.66
CA THR A 75 -35.34 -0.09 -11.44
C THR A 75 -35.77 0.17 -9.99
N THR A 76 -36.91 0.83 -9.80
CA THR A 76 -37.55 0.96 -8.48
C THR A 76 -38.11 -0.37 -7.98
N TYR A 77 -37.86 -1.45 -8.73
CA TYR A 77 -38.12 -2.82 -8.33
C TYR A 77 -37.24 -3.16 -7.13
N HIS A 78 -37.76 -2.90 -5.95
CA HIS A 78 -37.31 -3.52 -4.72
C HIS A 78 -37.85 -4.94 -4.72
N GLY A 79 -37.03 -5.89 -5.16
CA GLY A 79 -37.34 -7.31 -5.01
C GLY A 79 -37.73 -7.61 -3.56
N ASN A 80 -38.66 -8.54 -3.36
CA ASN A 80 -38.99 -8.99 -2.02
C ASN A 80 -37.71 -9.58 -1.38
N PRO A 81 -37.25 -9.09 -0.21
CA PRO A 81 -36.07 -9.63 0.45
C PRO A 81 -36.20 -11.12 0.82
N ALA A 82 -37.43 -11.64 0.87
CA ALA A 82 -37.70 -13.06 1.10
C ALA A 82 -37.62 -13.91 -0.18
N ASP A 83 -37.62 -13.30 -1.37
CA ASP A 83 -37.53 -14.03 -2.62
C ASP A 83 -36.04 -14.21 -2.98
N GLU A 84 -35.55 -15.44 -2.87
CA GLU A 84 -34.19 -15.77 -3.26
C GLU A 84 -34.04 -15.76 -4.78
N ARG A 85 -33.09 -14.96 -5.29
CA ARG A 85 -32.83 -14.88 -6.72
C ARG A 85 -32.23 -16.21 -7.19
N PRO A 86 -32.79 -16.87 -8.23
CA PRO A 86 -32.28 -18.14 -8.71
C PRO A 86 -30.83 -17.98 -9.19
N TYR A 87 -29.93 -18.74 -8.59
CA TYR A 87 -28.52 -18.81 -8.89
C TYR A 87 -28.15 -20.24 -9.30
N CYS A 88 -27.28 -20.34 -10.29
CA CYS A 88 -26.77 -21.61 -10.78
C CYS A 88 -25.28 -21.73 -10.46
N ASP A 89 -24.92 -22.71 -9.65
CA ASP A 89 -23.54 -22.98 -9.26
C ASP A 89 -22.69 -23.55 -10.42
N ILE A 90 -23.34 -24.11 -11.46
CA ILE A 90 -22.66 -24.65 -12.66
C ILE A 90 -22.23 -23.50 -13.59
N CYS A 91 -23.09 -22.49 -13.77
CA CYS A 91 -22.81 -21.33 -14.62
C CYS A 91 -22.19 -20.15 -13.87
N GLU A 92 -22.12 -20.22 -12.53
CA GLU A 92 -21.75 -19.13 -11.63
C GLU A 92 -22.54 -17.82 -11.86
N ALA A 93 -23.79 -17.94 -12.33
CA ALA A 93 -24.60 -16.82 -12.81
C ALA A 93 -26.03 -16.85 -12.27
N PHE A 94 -26.65 -15.67 -12.18
CA PHE A 94 -28.06 -15.53 -11.82
C PHE A 94 -28.97 -15.69 -13.04
N GLY A 95 -30.15 -16.30 -12.85
CA GLY A 95 -31.19 -16.39 -13.87
C GLY A 95 -31.90 -17.74 -13.97
N HIS A 96 -31.32 -18.79 -13.38
CA HIS A 96 -31.88 -20.13 -13.27
C HIS A 96 -31.25 -20.83 -12.06
N THR A 97 -31.87 -21.90 -11.55
CA THR A 97 -31.29 -22.72 -10.47
C THR A 97 -30.39 -23.81 -11.04
N THR A 98 -29.46 -24.32 -10.23
CA THR A 98 -28.59 -25.45 -10.59
C THR A 98 -29.39 -26.66 -11.11
N GLU A 99 -30.60 -26.91 -10.60
CA GLU A 99 -31.50 -28.00 -11.05
C GLU A 99 -32.08 -27.81 -12.46
N SER A 100 -32.15 -26.56 -12.92
CA SER A 100 -32.69 -26.17 -14.24
C SER A 100 -31.60 -25.79 -15.23
N CYS A 101 -30.34 -26.06 -14.89
CA CYS A 101 -29.19 -25.78 -15.73
C CYS A 101 -29.17 -26.72 -16.94
N ASN A 102 -29.04 -26.15 -18.13
CA ASN A 102 -28.77 -26.89 -19.36
C ASN A 102 -27.26 -26.76 -19.66
N ASP A 103 -26.45 -27.61 -19.05
CA ASP A 103 -24.99 -27.64 -19.16
C ASP A 103 -24.47 -28.27 -20.47
N ASP A 104 -25.38 -28.78 -21.32
CA ASP A 104 -25.07 -29.42 -22.61
C ASP A 104 -24.58 -28.47 -23.73
N GLN A 105 -24.21 -27.22 -23.41
CA GLN A 105 -23.61 -26.28 -24.36
C GLN A 105 -22.09 -26.48 -24.40
N THR A 106 -21.64 -27.57 -25.01
CA THR A 106 -20.27 -27.67 -25.55
C THR A 106 -20.11 -26.69 -26.72
N PHE A 107 -19.13 -25.80 -26.61
CA PHE A 107 -18.75 -24.82 -27.64
C PHE A 107 -18.09 -25.47 -28.87
#